data_AF-Q2J125-F1
#
_entry.id   AF-Q2J125-F1
#
_cell.length_a   1.000
_cell.length_b   1.000
_cell.length_c   1.000
_cell.angle_alpha   90.00
_cell.angle_beta   90.00
_cell.angle_gamma   90.00
#
_symmetry.space_group_name_H-M   'P 1'
#
loop_
_entity.id
_entity.type
_entity.pdbx_description
1 polymer ?
#
loop_
_entity_poly.entity_id
_entity_poly.type
_entity_poly.pdbx_seq_one_letter_code
_entity_poly.pdbx_strand_id
1 'polypeptide(L)' 'MEAQKTAVDAIVALTGCDRAAVTEFIRRFYLAGVKDPKRLTFKGLQAFARN' A
#
# COMPACT_ATOMS: atom_id res chain seq x y z
N MET A 1 -5.20 -12.36 -3.82
CA MET A 1 -4.02 -12.29 -2.93
C MET A 1 -2.77 -11.81 -3.67
N GLU A 2 -2.58 -12.11 -4.96
CA GLU A 2 -1.40 -11.68 -5.73
C GLU A 2 -1.16 -10.16 -5.80
N ALA A 3 -2.19 -9.35 -6.08
CA ALA A 3 -2.02 -7.90 -6.21
C ALA A 3 -1.52 -7.21 -4.94
N GLN A 4 -1.92 -7.70 -3.76
CA GLN A 4 -1.45 -7.18 -2.47
C GLN A 4 0.04 -7.50 -2.28
N LYS A 5 0.45 -8.73 -2.62
CA LYS A 5 1.84 -9.17 -2.54
C LYS A 5 2.75 -8.35 -3.46
N THR A 6 2.34 -8.14 -4.71
CA THR A 6 3.05 -7.29 -5.67
C THR A 6 3.22 -5.85 -5.16
N ALA A 7 2.18 -5.27 -4.54
CA ALA A 7 2.25 -3.92 -3.99
C ALA A 7 3.21 -3.83 -2.79
N VAL A 8 3.20 -4.83 -1.89
CA VAL A 8 4.15 -4.91 -0.78
C VAL A 8 5.58 -5.01 -1.32
N ASP A 9 5.84 -5.92 -2.25
CA ASP A 9 7.18 -6.14 -2.82
C ASP A 9 7.73 -4.90 -3.53
N ALA A 10 6.89 -4.21 -4.31
CA ALA A 10 7.28 -2.98 -4.98
C ALA A 10 7.65 -1.87 -3.98
N ILE A 11 6.87 -1.68 -2.92
CA ILE A 11 7.15 -0.64 -1.92
C ILE A 11 8.44 -0.97 -1.16
N VAL A 12 8.62 -2.21 -0.71
CA VAL A 12 9.85 -2.64 -0.03
C VAL A 12 11.07 -2.43 -0.94
N ALA A 13 10.97 -2.81 -2.22
CA ALA A 13 12.07 -2.63 -3.17
C ALA A 13 12.40 -1.16 -3.48
N LEU A 14 11.39 -0.28 -3.49
CA LEU A 14 11.55 1.13 -3.83
C LEU A 14 11.94 2.02 -2.63
N THR A 15 11.52 1.66 -1.42
CA THR A 15 11.72 2.51 -0.24
C THR A 15 12.62 1.90 0.83
N GLY A 16 12.94 0.61 0.74
CA GLY A 16 13.67 -0.12 1.79
C GLY A 16 12.90 -0.24 3.10
N CYS A 17 11.59 0.07 3.11
CA CYS A 17 10.77 -0.01 4.31
C CYS A 17 10.59 -1.47 4.75
N ASP A 18 10.38 -1.65 6.05
CA ASP A 18 10.08 -2.97 6.62
C ASP A 18 8.82 -3.58 5.98
N ARG A 19 8.94 -4.84 5.56
CA ARG A 19 7.86 -5.56 4.86
C ARG A 19 6.62 -5.72 5.74
N ALA A 20 6.77 -5.95 7.04
CA ALA A 20 5.65 -6.12 7.95
C ALA A 20 4.89 -4.79 8.11
N ALA A 21 5.61 -3.68 8.26
CA ALA A 21 5.02 -2.35 8.30
C ALA A 21 4.24 -2.02 7.02
N VAL A 22 4.79 -2.30 5.84
CA VAL A 22 4.12 -2.09 4.54
C VAL A 22 2.88 -2.99 4.40
N THR A 23 2.98 -4.24 4.82
CA THR A 23 1.86 -5.20 4.76
C THR A 23 0.70 -4.73 5.63
N GLU A 24 0.99 -4.29 6.85
CA GLU A 24 -0.02 -3.77 7.77
C GLU A 24 -0.64 -2.48 7.24
N PHE A 25 0.17 -1.59 6.66
CA PHE A 25 -0.29 -0.36 6.04
C PHE A 25 -1.28 -0.64 4.89
N ILE A 26 -0.92 -1.51 3.94
CA ILE A 26 -1.80 -1.88 2.82
C ILE A 26 -3.06 -2.61 3.32
N ARG A 27 -2.94 -3.45 4.35
CA ARG A 27 -4.08 -4.13 4.97
C ARG A 27 -5.10 -3.13 5.53
N ARG A 28 -4.63 -2.05 6.19
CA ARG A 28 -5.51 -0.99 6.71
C ARG A 28 -6.28 -0.27 5.60
N PHE A 29 -5.68 -0.07 4.42
CA PHE A 29 -6.41 0.48 3.26
C PHE A 29 -7.55 -0.42 2.79
N TYR A 30 -7.31 -1.72 2.67
CA TYR A 30 -8.36 -2.66 2.28
C TYR A 30 -9.50 -2.73 3.31
N LEU A 31 -9.16 -2.71 4.61
CA LEU A 31 -10.16 -2.69 5.68
C LEU A 31 -10.96 -1.38 5.71
N ALA A 32 -10.35 -0.25 5.32
CA ALA A 32 -11.03 1.03 5.14
C ALA A 32 -11.91 1.09 3.86
N GLY A 33 -12.07 -0.02 3.14
CA GLY A 33 -12.90 -0.10 1.94
C GLY A 33 -12.22 0.37 0.65
N VAL A 34 -10.89 0.61 0.68
CA VAL A 34 -10.12 0.93 -0.53
C VAL A 34 -9.87 -0.35 -1.31
N LYS A 35 -10.77 -0.66 -2.23
CA LYS A 35 -10.70 -1.85 -3.10
C LYS A 35 -10.07 -1.55 -4.46
N ASP A 36 -9.96 -0.28 -4.82
CA ASP A 36 -9.41 0.12 -6.10
C ASP A 36 -7.87 0.21 -6.02
N PRO A 37 -7.13 -0.67 -6.71
CA PRO A 37 -5.67 -0.67 -6.65
C PRO A 37 -5.04 0.59 -7.24
N LYS A 38 -5.75 1.38 -8.06
CA LYS A 38 -5.26 2.70 -8.53
C LYS A 38 -5.21 3.71 -7.39
N ARG A 39 -6.03 3.53 -6.34
CA ARG A 39 -5.97 4.34 -5.10
C ARG A 39 -4.83 3.94 -4.17
N LEU A 40 -4.21 2.77 -4.38
CA LEU A 40 -2.98 2.33 -3.73
C LEU A 40 -1.71 2.75 -4.50
N THR A 41 -1.84 3.53 -5.58
CA THR A 41 -0.69 4.10 -6.28
C THR A 41 0.02 5.13 -5.40
N PHE A 42 1.30 5.40 -5.67
CA PHE A 42 2.09 6.40 -4.95
C PHE A 42 1.37 7.76 -4.83
N LYS A 43 0.64 8.19 -5.88
CA LYS A 43 -0.21 9.40 -5.84
C LYS A 43 -1.41 9.26 -4.90
N GLY A 44 -2.07 8.11 -4.90
CA GLY A 44 -3.18 7.81 -3.98
C GLY A 44 -2.74 7.74 -2.52
N LEU A 45 -1.57 7.15 -2.25
CA LEU A 45 -0.94 7.11 -0.94
C LEU A 45 -0.51 8.50 -0.46
N GLN A 46 0.09 9.32 -1.34
CA GLN A 46 0.41 10.73 -1.04
C GLN A 46 -0.84 11.55 -0.71
N ALA A 47 -1.96 11.32 -1.43
CA ALA A 47 -3.22 12.01 -1.16
C ALA A 47 -3.81 11.61 0.21
N PHE A 48 -3.64 10.36 0.64
CA PHE A 48 -4.13 9.89 1.93
C PHE A 48 -3.25 10.32 3.11
N ALA A 49 -1.93 10.44 2.92
CA ALA A 49 -0.99 10.87 3.94
C ALA A 49 -1.04 12.39 4.25
N ARG A 50 -1.72 13.19 3.42
CA ARG A 50 -1.88 14.64 3.60
C ARG A 50 -3.07 15.05 4.48
N ASN A 51 -3.69 14.10 5.19
CA ASN A 51 -4.85 14.36 6.04
C ASN A 51 -4.60 13.98 7.49
#